data_AF-E4Y7B0-F1
#
_entry.id   AF-E4Y7B0-F1
#
_cell.length_a   1.000
_cell.length_b   1.000
_cell.length_c   1.000
_cell.angle_alpha   90.00
_cell.angle_beta   90.00
_cell.angle_gamma   90.00
#
_symmetry.space_group_name_H-M   'P 1'
#
loop_
_entity.id
_entity.type
_entity.pdbx_description
1 polymer ?
#
loop_
_entity_poly.entity_id
_entity_poly.type
_entity_poly.pdbx_seq_one_letter_code
_entity_poly.pdbx_strand_id
1 'polypeptide(L)'
;MGAVKKHDRLVKKYLKKTGRLKTLKELEKSIDRKQTKDERKPIKLSFVIQKAPEKVKVEKAQTFSAKKPQTKVKKEPEEKKTVSIPDNFIKLAKKFGLPEEHFEFFYTNRDSFQWESKDKTYRSDI
;
A
#
# COMPACT_ATOMS: atom_id res chain seq x y z
N MET A 1 7.69 3.82 21.63
CA MET A 1 8.24 3.72 20.24
C MET A 1 9.70 3.21 20.21
N GLY A 2 10.08 2.21 21.01
CA GLY A 2 11.48 1.75 21.12
C GLY A 2 11.81 0.41 20.43
N ALA A 3 10.86 -0.54 20.42
CA ALA A 3 11.07 -1.87 19.88
C ALA A 3 11.24 -1.88 18.35
N VAL A 4 10.45 -1.10 17.62
CA VAL A 4 10.50 -1.00 16.15
C VAL A 4 11.88 -0.55 15.67
N LYS A 5 12.50 0.42 16.35
CA LYS A 5 13.84 0.93 16.02
C LYS A 5 14.94 -0.13 16.17
N LYS A 6 14.79 -1.08 17.10
CA LYS A 6 15.75 -2.18 17.30
C LYS A 6 15.69 -3.18 16.15
N HIS A 7 14.49 -3.52 15.68
CA HIS A 7 14.30 -4.40 14.53
C HIS A 7 14.83 -3.78 13.24
N ASP A 8 14.57 -2.50 12.99
CA ASP A 8 15.08 -1.80 11.79
C ASP A 8 16.61 -1.85 11.71
N ARG A 9 17.31 -1.78 12.86
CA ARG A 9 18.77 -1.89 12.91
C ARG A 9 19.27 -3.28 12.49
N LEU A 10 18.59 -4.34 12.93
CA LEU A 10 18.91 -5.72 12.55
C LEU A 10 18.66 -5.95 11.06
N VAL A 11 17.52 -5.45 10.55
CA VAL A 11 17.18 -5.54 9.13
C VAL A 11 18.21 -4.78 8.28
N LYS A 12 18.58 -3.54 8.65
CA LYS A 12 19.64 -2.79 7.95
C LYS A 12 20.97 -3.54 7.93
N LYS A 13 21.39 -4.14 9.06
CA LYS A 13 22.63 -4.94 9.14
C LYS A 13 22.55 -6.16 8.21
N TYR A 14 21.42 -6.84 8.18
CA TYR A 14 21.19 -8.00 7.31
C TYR A 14 21.21 -7.62 5.82
N LEU A 15 20.50 -6.56 5.43
CA LEU A 15 20.44 -6.11 4.03
C LEU A 15 21.82 -5.67 3.52
N LYS A 16 22.60 -4.96 4.33
CA LYS A 16 24.01 -4.64 4.03
C LYS A 16 24.86 -5.89 3.88
N LYS A 17 24.80 -6.83 4.84
CA LYS A 17 25.54 -8.10 4.78
C LYS A 17 25.18 -8.94 3.55
N THR A 18 23.93 -8.86 3.10
CA THR A 18 23.43 -9.64 1.97
C THR A 18 23.53 -8.94 0.61
N GLY A 19 23.97 -7.67 0.56
CA GLY A 19 24.13 -6.93 -0.69
C GLY A 19 22.81 -6.51 -1.34
N ARG A 20 21.70 -6.51 -0.59
CA ARG A 20 20.35 -6.14 -1.10
C ARG A 20 20.15 -4.63 -1.05
N LEU A 21 20.83 -3.93 -1.96
CA LEU A 21 20.94 -2.48 -1.96
C LEU A 21 19.63 -1.76 -2.32
N LYS A 22 18.82 -2.32 -3.22
CA LYS A 22 17.53 -1.73 -3.62
C LYS A 22 16.54 -1.78 -2.45
N THR A 23 16.47 -2.91 -1.75
CA THR A 23 15.60 -3.09 -0.57
C THR A 23 16.07 -2.20 0.57
N LEU A 24 17.39 -2.09 0.77
CA LEU A 24 17.97 -1.17 1.75
C LEU A 24 17.52 0.27 1.49
N LYS A 25 17.61 0.72 0.23
CA LYS A 25 17.22 2.08 -0.18
C LYS A 25 15.73 2.33 0.03
N GLU A 26 14.87 1.36 -0.27
CA GLU A 26 13.42 1.51 -0.05
C GLU A 26 13.04 1.50 1.44
N LEU A 27 13.70 0.66 2.24
CA LEU A 27 13.54 0.65 3.70
C LEU A 27 13.90 2.01 4.31
N GLU A 28 15.02 2.61 3.90
CA GLU A 28 15.45 3.94 4.37
C GLU A 28 14.42 5.01 4.04
N LYS A 29 13.95 5.09 2.79
CA LYS A 29 12.88 6.02 2.40
C LYS A 29 11.60 5.85 3.24
N SER A 30 11.24 4.60 3.56
CA SER A 30 10.03 4.31 4.33
C SER A 30 10.11 4.79 5.78
N ILE A 31 11.31 4.79 6.36
CA ILE A 31 11.59 5.29 7.70
C ILE A 31 11.52 6.83 7.71
N ASP A 32 12.15 7.49 6.73
CA ASP A 32 12.17 8.96 6.63
C ASP A 32 10.77 9.54 6.36
N ARG A 33 9.95 8.85 5.55
CA ARG A 33 8.55 9.21 5.31
C ARG A 33 7.67 9.15 6.55
N LYS A 34 7.99 8.28 7.53
CA LYS A 34 7.25 8.20 8.78
C LYS A 34 7.59 9.38 9.70
N GLN A 35 8.87 9.77 9.75
CA GLN A 35 9.30 10.93 10.55
C GLN A 35 8.69 12.24 10.03
N THR A 36 8.69 12.44 8.72
CA THR A 36 8.18 13.67 8.10
C THR A 36 6.67 13.85 8.15
N LYS A 37 5.87 12.80 8.42
CA LYS A 37 4.42 12.93 8.59
C LYS A 37 4.04 13.59 9.90
N ASP A 38 4.82 13.39 10.96
CA ASP A 38 4.59 14.00 12.26
C ASP A 38 4.97 15.50 12.28
N GLU A 39 5.88 15.92 11.40
CA GLU A 39 6.34 17.32 11.29
C GLU A 39 5.63 18.13 10.20
N ARG A 40 4.73 17.52 9.41
CA ARG A 40 4.00 18.24 8.37
C ARG A 40 3.06 19.25 9.01
N LYS A 41 3.37 20.53 8.82
CA LYS A 41 2.50 21.65 9.18
C LYS A 41 1.10 21.38 8.60
N PRO A 42 0.02 21.62 9.37
CA PRO A 42 -1.33 21.46 8.86
C PRO A 42 -1.48 22.32 7.61
N ILE A 43 -1.95 21.70 6.51
CA ILE A 43 -2.21 22.39 5.25
C ILE A 43 -3.32 23.40 5.51
N LYS A 44 -2.96 24.67 5.69
CA LYS A 44 -3.93 25.76 5.70
C LYS A 44 -4.41 25.95 4.27
N LEU A 45 -5.71 25.81 4.05
CA LEU A 45 -6.33 26.09 2.74
C LEU A 45 -6.10 27.57 2.40
N SER A 46 -5.80 27.86 1.14
CA SER A 46 -5.66 29.23 0.62
C SER A 46 -6.97 29.99 0.55
N PHE A 47 -8.09 29.33 0.89
CA PHE A 47 -9.42 29.89 0.89
C PHE A 47 -10.13 29.57 2.21
N VAL A 48 -10.97 30.50 2.64
CA VAL A 48 -11.91 30.30 3.73
C VAL A 48 -13.18 29.71 3.12
N ILE A 49 -13.62 28.55 3.61
CA ILE A 49 -14.93 28.00 3.23
C ILE A 49 -15.98 28.88 3.90
N GLN A 50 -16.61 29.76 3.11
CA GLN A 50 -17.72 30.56 3.59
C GLN A 50 -18.88 29.63 3.95
N LYS A 51 -19.43 29.81 5.16
CA LYS A 51 -20.62 29.08 5.60
C LYS A 51 -21.77 29.44 4.67
N ALA A 52 -22.50 28.45 4.18
CA ALA A 52 -23.64 28.70 3.31
C ALA A 52 -24.65 29.64 4.01
N PRO A 53 -25.22 30.62 3.30
CA PRO A 53 -26.26 31.47 3.87
C PRO A 53 -27.45 30.65 4.33
N GLU A 54 -28.11 31.08 5.39
CA GLU A 54 -29.30 30.41 5.92
C GLU A 54 -30.38 30.36 4.85
N LYS A 55 -30.91 29.15 4.60
CA LYS A 55 -31.96 28.94 3.62
C LYS A 55 -33.23 29.63 4.11
N VAL A 56 -33.57 30.76 3.50
CA VAL A 56 -34.92 31.31 3.59
C VAL A 56 -35.86 30.26 3.00
N LYS A 57 -36.81 29.78 3.81
CA LYS A 57 -37.89 28.89 3.34
C LYS A 57 -38.78 29.72 2.41
N VAL A 58 -38.51 29.65 1.11
CA VAL A 58 -39.46 30.10 0.10
C VAL A 58 -40.55 29.04 0.03
N GLU A 59 -41.77 29.43 0.37
CA GLU A 59 -42.94 28.58 0.22
C GLU A 59 -43.07 28.16 -1.26
N LYS A 60 -43.37 26.87 -1.43
CA LYS A 60 -43.39 26.14 -2.68
C LYS A 60 -44.06 26.92 -3.83
N ALA A 61 -43.32 27.07 -4.93
CA ALA A 61 -43.90 26.98 -6.26
C ALA A 61 -43.26 25.78 -6.98
N GLN A 62 -44.10 24.81 -7.32
CA GLN A 62 -43.91 23.79 -8.37
C GLN A 62 -43.40 24.51 -9.64
N THR A 63 -42.54 24.01 -10.53
CA THR A 63 -42.13 22.71 -11.07
C THR A 63 -40.94 23.08 -12.01
N PHE A 64 -39.90 22.28 -12.26
CA PHE A 64 -39.79 21.38 -13.41
C PHE A 64 -38.34 20.85 -13.54
N SER A 65 -38.26 19.55 -13.84
CA SER A 65 -37.26 18.82 -14.64
C SER A 65 -35.74 18.88 -14.34
N ALA A 66 -35.25 17.67 -14.04
CA ALA A 66 -34.12 16.98 -14.66
C ALA A 66 -32.69 17.45 -14.36
N LYS A 67 -31.99 16.65 -13.54
CA LYS A 67 -30.64 16.16 -13.82
C LYS A 67 -30.41 14.88 -13.00
N LYS A 68 -30.21 13.75 -13.70
CA LYS A 68 -29.85 12.45 -13.10
C LYS A 68 -28.54 12.60 -12.30
N PRO A 69 -28.44 12.04 -11.09
CA PRO A 69 -27.13 11.97 -10.42
C PRO A 69 -26.25 10.99 -11.21
N GLN A 70 -25.09 11.47 -11.66
CA GLN A 70 -24.04 10.61 -12.20
C GLN A 70 -23.62 9.62 -11.12
N THR A 71 -23.85 8.34 -11.38
CA THR A 71 -23.35 7.23 -10.58
C THR A 71 -21.82 7.36 -10.50
N LYS A 72 -21.29 7.60 -9.30
CA LYS A 72 -19.86 7.42 -9.06
C LYS A 72 -19.54 5.97 -9.39
N VAL A 73 -18.74 5.74 -10.43
CA VAL A 73 -18.11 4.44 -10.68
C VAL A 73 -17.21 4.19 -9.47
N LYS A 74 -17.72 3.46 -8.48
CA LYS A 74 -16.87 2.75 -7.54
C LYS A 74 -16.03 1.83 -8.42
N LYS A 75 -14.71 1.95 -8.36
CA LYS A 75 -13.85 0.85 -8.79
C LYS A 75 -14.35 -0.36 -8.02
N GLU A 76 -14.95 -1.31 -8.73
CA GLU A 76 -15.32 -2.59 -8.15
C GLU A 76 -14.07 -3.15 -7.47
N PRO A 77 -14.20 -3.79 -6.29
CA PRO A 77 -13.15 -4.71 -5.87
C PRO A 77 -13.03 -5.71 -7.02
N GLU A 78 -11.88 -5.72 -7.70
CA GLU A 78 -11.59 -6.69 -8.75
C GLU A 78 -12.13 -8.03 -8.29
N GLU A 79 -13.09 -8.54 -9.06
CA GLU A 79 -13.73 -9.81 -8.81
C GLU A 79 -12.64 -10.79 -8.41
N LYS A 80 -12.80 -11.38 -7.23
CA LYS A 80 -11.94 -12.45 -6.74
C LYS A 80 -12.01 -13.55 -7.79
N LYS A 81 -11.12 -13.50 -8.78
CA LYS A 81 -10.85 -14.63 -9.65
C LYS A 81 -10.33 -15.67 -8.68
N THR A 82 -11.16 -16.67 -8.41
CA THR A 82 -10.78 -17.89 -7.71
C THR A 82 -9.81 -18.63 -8.64
N VAL A 83 -8.61 -18.08 -8.79
CA VAL A 83 -7.55 -18.74 -9.54
C VAL A 83 -7.27 -20.01 -8.76
N SER A 84 -7.52 -21.16 -9.39
CA SER A 84 -7.20 -22.46 -8.81
C SER A 84 -5.72 -22.46 -8.40
N ILE A 85 -5.48 -22.46 -7.09
CA ILE A 85 -4.14 -22.44 -6.52
C ILE A 85 -3.56 -23.86 -6.70
N PRO A 86 -2.42 -24.04 -7.38
CA PRO A 86 -1.83 -25.35 -7.59
C PRO A 86 -1.45 -26.03 -6.26
N ASP A 87 -1.67 -27.33 -6.16
CA ASP A 87 -1.29 -28.13 -4.97
C ASP A 87 0.18 -28.02 -4.61
N ASN A 88 1.04 -27.86 -5.61
CA ASN A 88 2.48 -27.65 -5.39
C ASN A 88 2.76 -26.37 -4.60
N PHE A 89 2.01 -25.30 -4.87
CA PHE A 89 2.14 -24.05 -4.12
C PHE A 89 1.66 -24.23 -2.68
N ILE A 90 0.53 -24.92 -2.47
CA ILE A 90 -0.01 -25.20 -1.13
C ILE A 90 0.99 -25.99 -0.28
N LYS A 91 1.62 -27.03 -0.86
CA LYS A 91 2.67 -27.82 -0.17
C LYS A 91 3.86 -26.96 0.24
N LEU A 92 4.32 -26.08 -0.65
CA LEU A 92 5.40 -25.15 -0.35
C LEU A 92 5.00 -24.16 0.74
N ALA A 93 3.83 -23.54 0.61
CA ALA A 93 3.31 -22.56 1.56
C ALA A 93 3.20 -23.17 2.96
N LYS A 94 2.65 -24.38 3.09
CA LYS A 94 2.61 -25.12 4.36
C LYS A 94 4.00 -25.41 4.92
N LYS A 95 4.95 -25.83 4.07
CA LYS A 95 6.35 -26.08 4.48
C LYS A 95 7.06 -24.84 5.02
N PHE A 96 6.77 -23.67 4.45
CA PHE A 96 7.34 -22.40 4.89
C PHE A 96 6.53 -21.72 6.01
N GLY A 97 5.49 -22.37 6.52
CA GLY A 97 4.69 -21.87 7.65
C GLY A 97 3.73 -20.75 7.27
N LEU A 98 3.31 -20.66 6.01
CA LEU A 98 2.33 -19.68 5.59
C LEU A 98 0.91 -20.14 6.01
N PRO A 99 0.11 -19.27 6.65
CA PRO A 99 -1.30 -19.57 6.97
C PRO A 99 -2.17 -19.76 5.73
N GLU A 100 -3.13 -20.70 5.80
CA GLU A 100 -4.01 -21.03 4.67
C GLU A 100 -4.85 -19.83 4.20
N GLU A 101 -5.26 -18.97 5.12
CA GLU A 101 -6.00 -17.72 4.84
C GLU A 101 -5.26 -16.78 3.88
N HIS A 102 -3.93 -16.90 3.79
CA HIS A 102 -3.11 -16.03 2.96
C HIS A 102 -2.72 -16.63 1.61
N PHE A 103 -3.04 -17.90 1.35
CA PHE A 103 -2.61 -18.57 0.11
C PHE A 103 -3.11 -17.85 -1.14
N GLU A 104 -4.38 -17.43 -1.13
CA GLU A 104 -4.99 -16.69 -2.23
C GLU A 104 -4.27 -15.35 -2.46
N PHE A 105 -4.01 -14.59 -1.39
CA PHE A 105 -3.32 -13.30 -1.49
C PHE A 105 -1.93 -13.43 -2.11
N PHE A 106 -1.12 -14.38 -1.62
CA PHE A 106 0.25 -14.55 -2.10
C PHE A 106 0.31 -15.10 -3.52
N TYR A 107 -0.60 -16.00 -3.87
CA TYR A 107 -0.63 -16.57 -5.22
C TYR A 107 -1.09 -15.54 -6.26
N THR A 108 -2.12 -14.75 -5.95
CA THR A 108 -2.63 -13.69 -6.83
C THR A 108 -1.61 -12.58 -7.03
N ASN A 109 -0.84 -12.24 -6.00
CA ASN A 109 0.17 -11.18 -6.06
C ASN A 109 1.58 -11.69 -6.39
N ARG A 110 1.74 -12.94 -6.82
CA ARG A 110 3.08 -13.55 -7.02
C ARG A 110 3.98 -12.72 -7.94
N ASP A 111 3.40 -12.13 -8.99
CA ASP A 111 4.13 -11.34 -10.00
C ASP A 111 4.44 -9.91 -9.51
N SER A 112 3.72 -9.44 -8.49
CA SER A 112 3.96 -8.15 -7.82
C SER A 112 5.17 -8.20 -6.89
N PHE A 113 5.60 -9.39 -6.45
CA PHE A 113 6.76 -9.53 -5.58
C PHE A 113 8.05 -9.48 -6.40
N GLN A 114 8.76 -8.36 -6.36
CA GLN A 114 10.13 -8.29 -6.85
C GLN A 114 11.09 -8.89 -5.82
N TRP A 115 11.69 -10.03 -6.14
CA TRP A 115 12.71 -10.65 -5.29
C TRP A 115 14.08 -10.14 -5.73
N GLU A 116 14.82 -9.53 -4.80
CA GLU A 116 16.24 -9.26 -5.01
C GLU A 116 17.03 -10.55 -4.85
N SER A 117 17.37 -11.16 -5.99
CA SER A 117 18.47 -12.11 -6.06
C SER A 117 19.80 -11.38 -5.83
N LYS A 118 20.75 -12.05 -5.17
CA LYS A 118 22.13 -11.57 -5.19
C LYS A 118 22.59 -11.58 -6.64
N ASP A 119 23.03 -10.44 -7.13
CA ASP A 119 23.82 -10.39 -8.35
C ASP A 119 25.01 -11.33 -8.18
N LYS A 120 25.12 -12.35 -9.05
CA LYS A 120 26.24 -13.31 -9.04
C LYS A 120 27.56 -12.66 -9.50
N THR A 121 27.54 -11.36 -9.78
CA THR A 121 28.58 -10.62 -10.52
C THR A 121 29.69 -10.02 -9.67
N TYR A 122 29.95 -10.54 -8.47
CA TYR A 122 31.15 -10.20 -7.69
C TYR A 122 31.94 -11.45 -7.32
N ARG A 123 32.35 -12.18 -8.35
CA ARG A 123 33.56 -13.01 -8.42
C ARG A 123 34.04 -13.04 -9.86
N SER A 124 34.52 -11.90 -10.32
CA SER A 124 35.53 -11.84 -11.37
C SER A 124 36.69 -11.09 -10.72
N ASP A 125 37.67 -11.87 -10.29
CA ASP A 125 39.09 -11.57 -10.12
C ASP A 125 39.49 -10.09 -9.93
N ILE A 126 39.99 -9.79 -8.73
CA ILE A 126 41.32 -9.21 -8.40
C ILE A 126 41.47 -9.21 -6.88
#